data_AF-A0A524AVY9-F1
#
_entry.id   AF-A0A524AVY9-F1
#
_cell.length_a   1.000
_cell.length_b   1.000
_cell.length_c   1.000
_cell.angle_alpha   90.00
_cell.angle_beta   90.00
_cell.angle_gamma   90.00
#
_symmetry.space_group_name_H-M   'P 1'
#
loop_
_entity.id
_entity.type
_entity.pdbx_description
1 polymer ?
#
loop_
_entity_poly.entity_id
_entity_poly.type
_entity_poly.pdbx_seq_one_letter_code
_entity_poly.pdbx_strand_id
1 'polypeptide(L)'
;MAVTAFPASTVRQVNDRANMLRRYLEDYIALNPYLADRIRRRDERKLERQLEDLKARHLRLADELTVTHDKLEHCQERLAGLETPSWYEVPQQVLDKLDPLERTRLLEAVQAYRVNAWTPAAAVCGMILEGRLQKLCRENGIRPGGIGDMIRRLGEAGLLESYYQNLAQVGEFFRHRATHPTSEEFDREKTTLVLTSLIILVRDLF
;
A
#
# COMPACT_ATOMS: atom_id res chain seq x y z
N MET A 1 -49.87 35.60 7.41
CA MET A 1 -50.37 34.32 7.95
C MET A 1 -50.25 34.40 9.47
N ALA A 2 -51.37 34.52 10.19
CA ALA A 2 -51.37 34.65 11.64
C ALA A 2 -51.22 33.26 12.27
N VAL A 3 -50.12 33.04 12.98
CA VAL A 3 -49.94 31.85 13.83
C VAL A 3 -50.82 32.06 15.05
N THR A 4 -51.88 31.27 15.18
CA THR A 4 -52.73 31.22 16.36
C THR A 4 -51.92 30.63 17.52
N ALA A 5 -51.33 31.51 18.34
CA ALA A 5 -50.70 31.11 19.59
C ALA A 5 -51.76 30.52 20.51
N PHE A 6 -51.65 29.23 20.85
CA PHE A 6 -52.50 28.61 21.85
C PHE A 6 -52.26 29.29 23.20
N PRO A 7 -53.31 29.72 23.92
CA PRO A 7 -53.13 30.38 25.21
C PRO A 7 -52.44 29.41 26.18
N ALA A 8 -51.46 29.91 26.93
CA ALA A 8 -50.66 29.11 27.87
C ALA A 8 -51.52 28.36 28.91
N SER A 9 -52.72 28.87 29.22
CA SER A 9 -53.71 28.21 30.06
C SER A 9 -54.24 26.89 29.47
N THR A 10 -54.38 26.80 28.15
CA THR A 10 -54.83 25.58 27.44
C THR A 10 -53.74 24.52 27.44
N VAL A 11 -52.48 24.91 27.22
CA VAL A 11 -51.33 23.98 27.28
C VAL A 11 -51.19 23.40 28.70
N ARG A 12 -51.35 24.23 29.73
CA ARG A 12 -51.30 23.80 31.14
C ARG A 12 -52.42 22.82 31.46
N GLN A 13 -53.66 23.13 31.06
CA GLN A 13 -54.81 22.24 31.26
C GLN A 13 -54.67 20.89 30.56
N VAL A 14 -54.11 20.87 29.34
CA VAL A 14 -53.83 19.62 28.62
C VAL A 14 -52.76 18.80 29.35
N ASN A 15 -51.70 19.44 29.85
CA ASN A 15 -50.64 18.76 30.59
C ASN A 15 -51.14 18.21 31.94
N ASP A 16 -51.94 18.98 32.67
CA ASP A 16 -52.55 18.55 33.94
C ASP A 16 -53.47 17.33 33.72
N ARG A 17 -54.26 17.34 32.65
CA ARG A 17 -55.12 16.21 32.27
C ARG A 17 -54.32 14.99 31.82
N ALA A 18 -53.23 15.18 31.09
CA ALA A 18 -52.33 14.10 30.69
C ALA A 18 -51.65 13.45 31.91
N ASN A 19 -51.18 14.25 32.87
CA ASN A 19 -50.58 13.77 34.11
C ASN A 19 -51.60 13.02 34.99
N MET A 20 -52.84 13.51 35.06
CA MET A 20 -53.93 12.81 35.76
C MET A 20 -54.24 11.46 35.12
N LEU A 21 -54.38 11.40 33.79
CA LEU A 21 -54.63 10.16 33.06
C LEU A 21 -53.46 9.18 33.21
N ARG A 22 -52.22 9.68 33.21
CA ARG A 22 -51.03 8.87 33.48
C ARG A 22 -51.08 8.24 34.87
N ARG A 23 -51.45 8.99 35.91
CA ARG A 23 -51.62 8.45 37.28
C ARG A 23 -52.70 7.37 37.34
N TYR A 24 -53.87 7.61 36.74
CA TYR A 24 -54.91 6.58 36.68
C TYR A 24 -54.47 5.31 35.94
N LEU A 25 -53.64 5.47 34.89
CA LEU A 25 -53.07 4.34 34.17
C LEU A 25 -52.06 3.57 35.04
N GLU A 26 -51.20 4.29 35.77
CA GLU A 26 -50.24 3.72 36.72
C GLU A 26 -50.96 2.94 37.84
N ASP A 27 -52.03 3.52 38.42
CA ASP A 27 -52.86 2.87 39.44
C ASP A 27 -53.59 1.63 38.90
N TYR A 28 -54.14 1.71 37.68
CA TYR A 28 -54.82 0.59 37.02
C TYR A 28 -53.85 -0.57 36.71
N ILE A 29 -52.62 -0.26 36.31
CA ILE A 29 -51.56 -1.25 36.10
C ILE A 29 -51.16 -1.89 37.43
N ALA A 30 -51.03 -1.12 38.51
CA ALA A 30 -50.70 -1.63 39.84
C ALA A 30 -51.77 -2.57 40.40
N LEU A 31 -53.05 -2.28 40.14
CA LEU A 31 -54.19 -3.10 40.57
C LEU A 31 -54.42 -4.33 39.68
N ASN A 32 -53.71 -4.47 38.55
CA ASN A 32 -53.88 -5.58 37.62
C ASN A 32 -52.55 -6.33 37.38
N PRO A 33 -52.24 -7.35 38.20
CA PRO A 33 -50.99 -8.10 38.14
C PRO A 33 -50.66 -8.68 36.75
N TYR A 34 -51.69 -9.08 35.99
CA TYR A 34 -51.53 -9.62 34.64
C TYR A 34 -51.07 -8.55 33.63
N LEU A 35 -51.61 -7.32 33.72
CA LEU A 35 -51.17 -6.20 32.88
C LEU A 35 -49.76 -5.74 33.24
N ALA A 36 -49.43 -5.66 34.53
CA ALA A 36 -48.09 -5.33 35.00
C ALA A 36 -47.03 -6.32 34.49
N ASP A 37 -47.30 -7.62 34.61
CA ASP A 37 -46.40 -8.68 34.12
C ASP A 37 -46.23 -8.63 32.59
N ARG A 38 -47.32 -8.38 31.86
CA ARG A 38 -47.28 -8.25 30.39
C ARG A 38 -46.49 -7.03 29.91
N ILE A 39 -46.56 -5.90 30.62
CA ILE A 39 -45.75 -4.70 30.32
C ILE A 39 -44.29 -4.98 30.62
N ARG A 40 -43.98 -5.56 31.80
CA ARG A 40 -42.61 -5.93 32.18
C ARG A 40 -41.96 -6.85 31.14
N ARG A 41 -42.62 -7.94 30.73
CA ARG A 41 -42.11 -8.86 29.71
C ARG A 41 -41.90 -8.20 28.34
N ARG A 42 -42.72 -7.20 27.99
CA ARG A 42 -42.56 -6.44 26.74
C ARG A 42 -41.30 -5.57 26.79
N ASP A 43 -41.09 -4.90 27.91
CA ASP A 43 -39.93 -4.01 28.10
C ASP A 43 -38.64 -4.82 28.22
N GLU A 44 -38.65 -5.96 28.92
CA GLU A 44 -37.55 -6.92 28.98
C GLU A 44 -37.15 -7.40 27.58
N ARG A 45 -38.10 -7.85 26.76
CA ARG A 45 -37.83 -8.25 25.36
C ARG A 45 -37.27 -7.10 24.51
N LYS A 46 -37.69 -5.87 24.78
CA LYS A 46 -37.17 -4.69 24.06
C LYS A 46 -35.72 -4.40 24.46
N LEU A 47 -35.41 -4.49 25.75
CA LEU A 47 -34.07 -4.35 26.30
C LEU A 47 -33.13 -5.46 25.80
N GLU A 48 -33.60 -6.72 25.76
CA GLU A 48 -32.83 -7.85 25.23
C GLU A 48 -32.42 -7.64 23.77
N ARG A 49 -33.37 -7.20 22.92
CA ARG A 49 -33.06 -6.87 21.51
C ARG A 49 -32.04 -5.74 21.40
N GLN A 50 -32.21 -4.68 22.20
CA GLN A 50 -31.25 -3.58 22.21
C GLN A 50 -29.86 -4.03 22.64
N LEU A 51 -29.77 -4.92 23.64
CA LEU A 51 -28.50 -5.48 24.10
C LEU A 51 -27.86 -6.35 23.02
N GLU A 52 -28.64 -7.16 22.31
CA GLU A 52 -28.18 -8.01 21.21
C GLU A 52 -27.67 -7.17 20.04
N ASP A 53 -28.39 -6.13 19.64
CA ASP A 53 -27.96 -5.16 18.63
C ASP A 53 -26.64 -4.46 19.03
N LEU A 54 -26.51 -4.08 20.31
CA LEU A 54 -25.34 -3.38 20.82
C LEU A 54 -24.11 -4.30 20.87
N LYS A 55 -24.30 -5.58 21.24
CA LYS A 55 -23.26 -6.62 21.16
C LYS A 55 -22.81 -6.85 19.71
N ALA A 56 -23.75 -6.95 18.78
CA ALA A 56 -23.42 -7.12 17.36
C ALA A 56 -22.64 -5.92 16.80
N ARG A 57 -22.99 -4.69 17.20
CA ARG A 57 -22.23 -3.48 16.83
C ARG A 57 -20.84 -3.46 17.44
N HIS A 58 -20.71 -3.83 18.71
CA HIS A 58 -19.41 -3.89 19.38
C HIS A 58 -18.47 -4.88 18.69
N LEU A 59 -18.98 -6.05 18.29
CA LEU A 59 -18.19 -7.05 17.57
C LEU A 59 -17.70 -6.51 16.22
N ARG A 60 -18.58 -5.90 15.43
CA ARG A 60 -18.20 -5.29 14.13
C ARG A 60 -17.16 -4.19 14.28
N LEU A 61 -17.31 -3.32 15.27
CA LEU A 61 -16.34 -2.26 15.53
C LEU A 61 -14.99 -2.82 15.96
N ALA A 62 -14.96 -3.92 16.71
CA ALA A 62 -13.72 -4.59 17.09
C ALA A 62 -13.00 -5.19 15.86
N ASP A 63 -13.76 -5.80 14.94
CA ASP A 63 -13.21 -6.32 13.67
C ASP A 63 -12.65 -5.17 12.80
N GLU A 64 -13.39 -4.07 12.65
CA GLU A 64 -12.94 -2.89 11.91
C GLU A 64 -11.68 -2.25 12.53
N LEU A 65 -11.59 -2.21 13.85
CA LEU A 65 -10.44 -1.68 14.57
C LEU A 65 -9.20 -2.55 14.34
N THR A 66 -9.38 -3.88 14.35
CA THR A 66 -8.31 -4.85 14.05
C THR A 66 -7.79 -4.65 12.63
N VAL A 67 -8.68 -4.61 11.63
CA VAL A 67 -8.30 -4.36 10.22
C VAL A 67 -7.59 -3.02 10.04
N THR A 68 -8.00 -2.00 10.79
CA THR A 68 -7.36 -0.67 10.73
C THR A 68 -5.99 -0.69 11.39
N HIS A 69 -5.84 -1.44 12.49
CA HIS A 69 -4.56 -1.63 13.17
C HIS A 69 -3.55 -2.33 12.27
N ASP A 70 -3.94 -3.44 11.63
CA ASP A 70 -3.09 -4.18 10.69
C ASP A 70 -2.62 -3.29 9.52
N LYS A 71 -3.53 -2.46 8.99
CA LYS A 71 -3.18 -1.49 7.94
C LYS A 71 -2.18 -0.44 8.42
N LEU A 72 -2.33 0.01 9.66
CA LEU A 72 -1.47 1.03 10.24
C LEU A 72 -0.07 0.48 10.52
N GLU A 73 0.01 -0.74 11.05
CA GLU A 73 1.27 -1.49 11.23
C GLU A 73 1.99 -1.67 9.89
N HIS A 74 1.26 -2.13 8.85
CA HIS A 74 1.83 -2.25 7.50
C HIS A 74 2.33 -0.91 6.93
N CYS A 75 1.61 0.19 7.17
CA CYS A 75 2.07 1.53 6.77
C CYS A 75 3.31 1.97 7.56
N GLN A 76 3.41 1.63 8.85
CA GLN A 76 4.57 1.93 9.69
C GLN A 76 5.80 1.15 9.24
N GLU A 77 5.68 -0.13 8.91
CA GLU A 77 6.77 -0.93 8.33
C GLU A 77 7.28 -0.32 7.01
N ARG A 78 6.36 0.15 6.16
CA ARG A 78 6.72 0.85 4.92
C ARG A 78 7.44 2.16 5.19
N LEU A 79 7.01 2.95 6.16
CA LEU A 79 7.66 4.20 6.55
C LEU A 79 9.04 3.97 7.19
N ALA A 80 9.18 2.94 8.02
CA ALA A 80 10.48 2.55 8.59
C ALA A 80 11.49 2.18 7.49
N GLY A 81 11.04 1.54 6.40
CA GLY A 81 11.86 1.31 5.21
C GLY A 81 12.31 2.60 4.50
N LEU A 82 11.50 3.66 4.55
CA LEU A 82 11.85 4.97 3.99
C LEU A 82 12.85 5.74 4.86
N GLU A 83 12.82 5.55 6.18
CA GLU A 83 13.68 6.24 7.15
C GLU A 83 15.01 5.50 7.40
N THR A 84 15.15 4.24 6.99
CA THR A 84 16.44 3.55 7.09
C THR A 84 17.51 4.30 6.29
N PRO A 85 18.67 4.65 6.91
CA PRO A 85 19.79 5.24 6.20
C PRO A 85 20.15 4.37 4.99
N SER A 86 19.99 4.95 3.81
CA SER A 86 20.30 4.31 2.55
C SER A 86 21.81 4.14 2.44
N TRP A 87 22.34 2.99 2.86
CA TRP A 87 23.70 2.57 2.54
C TRP A 87 23.93 2.39 1.03
N TYR A 88 22.85 2.49 0.22
CA TYR A 88 22.90 2.42 -1.23
C TYR A 88 22.90 3.81 -1.87
N GLU A 89 24.07 4.46 -1.86
CA GLU A 89 24.30 5.72 -2.58
C GLU A 89 24.96 5.45 -3.92
N VAL A 90 24.48 6.11 -4.98
CA VAL A 90 25.12 6.05 -6.29
C VAL A 90 26.27 7.06 -6.30
N PRO A 91 27.52 6.62 -6.54
CA PRO A 91 28.66 7.55 -6.62
C PRO A 91 28.43 8.61 -7.71
N GLN A 92 28.77 9.88 -7.43
CA GLN A 92 28.57 10.98 -8.39
C GLN A 92 29.22 10.71 -9.76
N GLN A 93 30.41 10.10 -9.76
CA GLN A 93 31.13 9.65 -10.96
C GLN A 93 30.31 8.74 -11.89
N VAL A 94 29.36 7.98 -11.35
CA VAL A 94 28.44 7.14 -12.14
C VAL A 94 27.36 8.00 -12.77
N LEU A 95 26.79 8.93 -12.00
CA LEU A 95 25.75 9.84 -12.49
C LEU A 95 26.27 10.76 -13.60
N ASP A 96 27.55 11.11 -13.58
CA ASP A 96 28.19 11.97 -14.57
C ASP A 96 28.40 11.28 -15.93
N LYS A 97 28.45 9.94 -15.95
CA LYS A 97 28.55 9.13 -17.18
C LYS A 97 27.21 8.85 -17.85
N LEU A 98 26.11 9.11 -17.15
CA LEU A 98 24.74 8.87 -17.62
C LEU A 98 24.17 10.12 -18.26
N ASP A 99 23.38 9.93 -19.31
CA ASP A 99 22.57 11.04 -19.84
C ASP A 99 21.46 11.45 -18.84
N PRO A 100 20.79 12.60 -19.02
CA PRO A 100 19.79 13.07 -18.06
C PRO A 100 18.62 12.09 -17.83
N LEU A 101 18.21 11.35 -18.85
CA LEU A 101 17.13 10.38 -18.75
C LEU A 101 17.59 9.13 -18.00
N GLU A 102 18.76 8.60 -18.34
CA GLU A 102 19.38 7.47 -17.64
C GLU A 102 19.66 7.79 -16.18
N ARG A 103 20.15 9.00 -15.89
CA ARG A 103 20.38 9.51 -14.53
C ARG A 103 19.09 9.51 -13.72
N THR A 104 18.01 10.05 -14.31
CA THR A 104 16.69 10.10 -13.66
C THR A 104 16.20 8.69 -13.36
N ARG A 105 16.27 7.78 -14.34
CA ARG A 105 15.90 6.37 -14.17
C ARG A 105 16.73 5.65 -13.11
N LEU A 106 18.03 5.89 -13.05
CA LEU A 106 18.88 5.26 -12.03
C LEU A 106 18.49 5.72 -10.62
N LEU A 107 18.23 7.03 -10.44
CA LEU A 107 17.75 7.57 -9.18
C LEU A 107 16.37 7.03 -8.80
N GLU A 108 15.46 6.88 -9.78
CA GLU A 108 14.16 6.22 -9.60
C GLU A 108 14.31 4.75 -9.19
N ALA A 109 15.25 4.01 -9.79
CA ALA A 109 15.51 2.61 -9.43
C ALA A 109 16.02 2.50 -7.99
N VAL A 110 16.92 3.40 -7.57
CA VAL A 110 17.43 3.47 -6.20
C VAL A 110 16.31 3.84 -5.23
N GLN A 111 15.44 4.78 -5.61
CA GLN A 111 14.28 5.13 -4.79
C GLN A 111 13.29 3.97 -4.69
N ALA A 112 13.01 3.27 -5.78
CA ALA A 112 12.18 2.07 -5.80
C ALA A 112 12.76 0.98 -4.88
N TYR A 113 14.08 0.77 -4.93
CA TYR A 113 14.77 -0.11 -3.99
C TYR A 113 14.57 0.33 -2.53
N ARG A 114 14.73 1.62 -2.21
CA ARG A 114 14.51 2.14 -0.84
C ARG A 114 13.10 1.91 -0.31
N VAL A 115 12.09 1.89 -1.18
CA VAL A 115 10.69 1.69 -0.78
C VAL A 115 10.24 0.23 -0.85
N ASN A 116 11.19 -0.72 -0.95
CA ASN A 116 10.97 -2.16 -1.14
C ASN A 116 10.21 -2.52 -2.44
N ALA A 117 10.22 -1.65 -3.45
CA ALA A 117 9.69 -1.92 -4.77
C ALA A 117 10.76 -2.61 -5.65
N TRP A 118 11.06 -3.86 -5.32
CA TRP A 118 12.17 -4.63 -5.86
C TRP A 118 12.10 -4.90 -7.37
N THR A 119 10.92 -5.34 -7.86
CA THR A 119 10.71 -5.65 -9.28
C THR A 119 10.83 -4.41 -10.16
N PRO A 120 10.17 -3.26 -9.84
CA PRO A 120 10.38 -2.01 -10.58
C PRO A 120 11.85 -1.57 -10.61
N ALA A 121 12.56 -1.65 -9.47
CA ALA A 121 13.97 -1.28 -9.41
C ALA A 121 14.82 -2.14 -10.38
N ALA A 122 14.66 -3.46 -10.34
CA ALA A 122 15.37 -4.38 -11.23
C ALA A 122 15.03 -4.14 -12.72
N ALA A 123 13.75 -3.89 -13.03
CA ALA A 123 13.30 -3.61 -14.40
C ALA A 123 13.94 -2.35 -14.96
N VAL A 124 13.95 -1.25 -14.19
CA VAL A 124 14.57 0.02 -14.61
C VAL A 124 16.07 -0.14 -14.82
N CYS A 125 16.78 -0.86 -13.93
CA CYS A 125 18.19 -1.17 -14.13
C CYS A 125 18.44 -1.94 -15.44
N GLY A 126 17.59 -2.93 -15.74
CA GLY A 126 17.65 -3.69 -16.99
C GLY A 126 17.46 -2.81 -18.24
N MET A 127 16.56 -1.82 -18.17
CA MET A 127 16.37 -0.86 -19.28
C MET A 127 17.61 0.02 -19.52
N ILE A 128 18.27 0.47 -18.45
CA ILE A 128 19.51 1.25 -18.55
C ILE A 128 20.61 0.38 -19.16
N LEU A 129 20.80 -0.85 -18.64
CA LEU A 129 21.78 -1.79 -19.17
C LEU A 129 21.58 -2.04 -20.67
N GLU A 130 20.33 -2.29 -21.10
CA GLU A 130 20.00 -2.49 -22.50
C GLU A 130 20.39 -1.27 -23.36
N GLY A 131 20.04 -0.06 -22.90
CA GLY A 131 20.38 1.18 -23.60
C GLY A 131 21.88 1.37 -23.77
N ARG A 132 22.66 1.13 -22.71
CA ARG A 132 24.13 1.26 -22.75
C ARG A 132 24.77 0.20 -23.65
N LEU A 133 24.33 -1.05 -23.59
CA LEU A 133 24.82 -2.12 -24.49
C LEU A 133 24.48 -1.81 -25.94
N GLN A 134 23.27 -1.33 -26.24
CA GLN A 134 22.90 -0.91 -27.60
C GLN A 134 23.78 0.22 -28.11
N LYS A 135 24.09 1.21 -27.26
CA LYS A 135 24.99 2.32 -27.59
C LYS A 135 26.39 1.80 -27.91
N LEU A 136 26.96 0.98 -27.03
CA LEU A 136 28.30 0.39 -27.19
C LEU A 136 28.39 -0.47 -28.47
N CYS A 137 27.35 -1.26 -28.77
CA CYS A 137 27.28 -2.02 -30.02
C CYS A 137 27.32 -1.08 -31.25
N ARG A 138 26.52 0.00 -31.25
CA ARG A 138 26.48 0.95 -32.38
C ARG A 138 27.81 1.66 -32.59
N GLU A 139 28.45 2.09 -31.50
CA GLU A 139 29.75 2.77 -31.54
C GLU A 139 30.86 1.89 -32.12
N ASN A 140 30.73 0.57 -32.00
CA ASN A 140 31.70 -0.40 -32.48
C ASN A 140 31.26 -1.16 -33.75
N GLY A 141 30.21 -0.69 -34.44
CA GLY A 141 29.72 -1.31 -35.68
C GLY A 141 29.11 -2.71 -35.51
N ILE A 142 28.76 -3.10 -34.29
CA ILE A 142 28.09 -4.38 -33.98
C ILE A 142 26.59 -4.17 -34.09
N ARG A 143 25.91 -4.99 -34.89
CA ARG A 143 24.44 -4.94 -35.01
C ARG A 143 23.78 -5.28 -33.66
N PRO A 144 22.98 -4.36 -33.07
CA PRO A 144 22.27 -4.62 -31.82
C PRO A 144 21.24 -5.76 -31.97
N GLY A 145 21.09 -6.54 -30.91
CA GLY A 145 20.13 -7.64 -30.78
C GLY A 145 19.47 -7.64 -29.39
N GLY A 146 19.03 -8.80 -28.91
CA GLY A 146 18.64 -8.97 -27.51
C GLY A 146 19.86 -8.82 -26.57
N ILE A 147 19.65 -8.54 -25.27
CA ILE A 147 20.75 -8.31 -24.33
C ILE A 147 21.78 -9.45 -24.36
N GLY A 148 21.34 -10.71 -24.26
CA GLY A 148 22.26 -11.86 -24.31
C GLY A 148 23.10 -11.92 -25.59
N ASP A 149 22.51 -11.60 -26.75
CA ASP A 149 23.24 -11.54 -28.03
C ASP A 149 24.22 -10.37 -28.08
N MET A 150 23.86 -9.21 -27.53
CA MET A 150 24.76 -8.05 -27.42
C MET A 150 25.95 -8.36 -26.51
N ILE A 151 25.73 -8.94 -25.32
CA ILE A 151 26.79 -9.35 -24.39
C ILE A 151 27.75 -10.32 -25.09
N ARG A 152 27.22 -11.36 -25.75
CA ARG A 152 28.03 -12.35 -26.45
C ARG A 152 28.87 -11.72 -27.56
N ARG A 153 28.27 -10.89 -28.43
CA ARG A 153 29.00 -10.26 -29.55
C ARG A 153 30.04 -9.25 -29.10
N LEU A 154 29.74 -8.46 -28.07
CA LEU A 154 30.72 -7.54 -27.48
C LEU A 154 31.88 -8.31 -26.85
N GLY A 155 31.60 -9.47 -26.25
CA GLY A 155 32.62 -10.39 -25.75
C GLY A 155 33.51 -10.98 -26.84
N GLU A 156 32.90 -11.47 -27.94
CA GLU A 156 33.61 -12.01 -29.10
C GLU A 156 34.49 -10.94 -29.79
N ALA A 157 34.06 -9.69 -29.77
CA ALA A 157 34.83 -8.55 -30.28
C ALA A 157 35.94 -8.07 -29.33
N GLY A 158 36.06 -8.64 -28.13
CA GLY A 158 37.04 -8.23 -27.12
C GLY A 158 36.72 -6.87 -26.45
N LEU A 159 35.50 -6.36 -26.62
CA LEU A 159 35.06 -5.07 -26.05
C LEU A 159 34.45 -5.20 -24.65
N LEU A 160 34.14 -6.44 -24.26
CA LEU A 160 33.57 -6.75 -22.95
C LEU A 160 34.40 -7.89 -22.34
N GLU A 161 35.27 -7.57 -21.38
CA GLU A 161 36.06 -8.58 -20.68
C GLU A 161 35.17 -9.54 -19.88
N SER A 162 35.67 -10.75 -19.59
CA SER A 162 34.90 -11.82 -18.91
C SER A 162 34.23 -11.37 -17.62
N TYR A 163 34.90 -10.53 -16.83
CA TYR A 163 34.34 -9.96 -15.60
C TYR A 163 33.09 -9.11 -15.88
N TYR A 164 33.15 -8.20 -16.84
CA TYR A 164 32.01 -7.36 -17.20
C TYR A 164 30.91 -8.14 -17.93
N GLN A 165 31.26 -9.19 -18.68
CA GLN A 165 30.28 -10.12 -19.25
C GLN A 165 29.44 -10.77 -18.14
N ASN A 166 30.08 -11.27 -17.08
CA ASN A 166 29.37 -11.89 -15.95
C ASN A 166 28.42 -10.91 -15.27
N LEU A 167 28.87 -9.66 -15.03
CA LEU A 167 28.00 -8.61 -14.46
C LEU A 167 26.82 -8.28 -15.38
N ALA A 168 27.05 -8.20 -16.69
CA ALA A 168 25.98 -7.93 -17.64
C ALA A 168 24.98 -9.10 -17.72
N GLN A 169 25.45 -10.34 -17.59
CA GLN A 169 24.60 -11.54 -17.52
C GLN A 169 23.73 -11.55 -16.26
N VAL A 170 24.23 -11.08 -15.12
CA VAL A 170 23.40 -10.88 -13.91
C VAL A 170 22.24 -9.92 -14.21
N GLY A 171 22.52 -8.79 -14.86
CA GLY A 171 21.49 -7.83 -15.25
C GLY A 171 20.48 -8.40 -16.26
N GLU A 172 20.96 -9.18 -17.24
CA GLU A 172 20.12 -9.85 -18.24
C GLU A 172 19.14 -10.85 -17.59
N PHE A 173 19.67 -11.73 -16.75
CA PHE A 173 18.92 -12.77 -16.05
C PHE A 173 17.78 -12.19 -15.23
N PHE A 174 18.08 -11.16 -14.42
CA PHE A 174 17.08 -10.53 -13.57
C PHE A 174 16.11 -9.64 -14.35
N ARG A 175 16.56 -8.91 -15.38
CA ARG A 175 15.63 -8.16 -16.24
C ARG A 175 14.57 -9.09 -16.82
N HIS A 176 15.00 -10.22 -17.41
CA HIS A 176 14.09 -11.17 -18.05
C HIS A 176 13.02 -11.66 -17.05
N ARG A 177 13.41 -11.94 -15.80
CA ARG A 177 12.47 -12.34 -14.73
C ARG A 177 11.58 -11.20 -14.25
N ALA A 178 12.07 -9.96 -14.24
CA ALA A 178 11.29 -8.80 -13.82
C ALA A 178 10.25 -8.37 -14.87
N THR A 179 10.51 -8.61 -16.16
CA THR A 179 9.64 -8.17 -17.26
C THR A 179 8.66 -9.24 -17.75
N HIS A 180 8.80 -10.47 -17.28
CA HIS A 180 7.89 -11.57 -17.61
C HIS A 180 7.17 -12.04 -16.34
N PRO A 181 5.86 -12.37 -16.42
CA PRO A 181 5.14 -12.93 -15.28
C PRO A 181 5.74 -14.29 -14.94
N THR A 182 6.61 -14.31 -13.95
CA THR A 182 7.21 -15.50 -13.37
C THR A 182 6.72 -15.64 -11.93
N SER A 183 6.69 -16.86 -11.38
CA SER A 183 6.32 -17.10 -9.99
C SER A 183 7.38 -16.62 -8.98
N GLU A 184 8.43 -15.97 -9.47
CA GLU A 184 9.58 -15.60 -8.66
C GLU A 184 9.47 -14.16 -8.20
N GLU A 185 9.44 -14.00 -6.88
CA GLU A 185 9.47 -12.69 -6.25
C GLU A 185 10.92 -12.17 -6.20
N PHE A 186 11.06 -10.89 -6.55
CA PHE A 186 12.28 -10.15 -6.30
C PHE A 186 12.35 -9.77 -4.83
N ASP A 187 13.54 -9.91 -4.27
CA ASP A 187 13.85 -9.53 -2.90
C ASP A 187 15.01 -8.51 -2.88
N ARG A 188 15.35 -8.06 -1.68
CA ARG A 188 16.42 -7.10 -1.44
C ARG A 188 17.77 -7.56 -1.98
N GLU A 189 18.12 -8.84 -1.80
CA GLU A 189 19.43 -9.37 -2.20
C GLU A 189 19.57 -9.39 -3.72
N LYS A 190 18.58 -9.95 -4.41
CA LYS A 190 18.53 -9.99 -5.88
C LYS A 190 18.60 -8.60 -6.48
N THR A 191 17.80 -7.65 -5.97
CA THR A 191 17.81 -6.28 -6.49
C THR A 191 19.12 -5.55 -6.17
N THR A 192 19.76 -5.85 -5.03
CA THR A 192 21.10 -5.33 -4.72
C THR A 192 22.13 -5.79 -5.73
N LEU A 193 22.10 -7.07 -6.13
CA LEU A 193 23.02 -7.61 -7.13
C LEU A 193 22.86 -6.90 -8.48
N VAL A 194 21.62 -6.68 -8.92
CA VAL A 194 21.32 -5.99 -10.18
C VAL A 194 21.81 -4.55 -10.16
N LEU A 195 21.44 -3.78 -9.14
CA LEU A 195 21.86 -2.39 -8.99
C LEU A 195 23.39 -2.28 -8.95
N THR A 196 24.05 -3.18 -8.21
CA THR A 196 25.50 -3.10 -7.99
C THR A 196 26.23 -3.45 -9.28
N SER A 197 25.75 -4.46 -10.00
CA SER A 197 26.28 -4.83 -11.31
C SER A 197 26.16 -3.68 -12.30
N LEU A 198 25.01 -3.00 -12.35
CA LEU A 198 24.82 -1.84 -13.21
C LEU A 198 25.75 -0.68 -12.84
N ILE A 199 25.87 -0.36 -11.55
CA ILE A 199 26.75 0.71 -11.06
C ILE A 199 28.21 0.44 -11.44
N ILE A 200 28.69 -0.79 -11.27
CA ILE A 200 30.05 -1.18 -11.65
C ILE A 200 30.23 -1.05 -13.17
N LEU A 201 29.29 -1.55 -13.97
CA LEU A 201 29.35 -1.45 -15.43
C LEU A 201 29.36 0.00 -15.92
N VAL A 202 28.53 0.87 -15.35
CA VAL A 202 28.53 2.29 -15.71
C VAL A 202 29.82 2.97 -15.26
N ARG A 203 30.35 2.63 -14.07
CA ARG A 203 31.58 3.23 -13.57
C ARG A 203 32.81 2.82 -14.40
N ASP A 204 32.93 1.55 -14.74
CA ASP A 204 34.19 0.98 -15.20
C ASP A 204 34.22 0.72 -16.72
N LEU A 205 33.06 0.51 -17.36
CA LEU A 205 32.98 0.14 -18.77
C LEU A 205 32.36 1.23 -19.66
N PHE A 206 31.20 1.76 -19.28
CA PHE A 206 30.47 2.75 -20.10
C PHE A 206 30.90 4.19 -19.84
#